data_AF-A0A8X6FZZ3-F1
#
_entry.id   AF-A0A8X6FZZ3-F1
#
_cell.length_a   1.000
_cell.length_b   1.000
_cell.length_c   1.000
_cell.angle_alpha   90.00
_cell.angle_beta   90.00
_cell.angle_gamma   90.00
#
_symmetry.space_group_name_H-M   'P 1'
#
loop_
_entity.id
_entity.type
_entity.pdbx_description
1 polymer ?
#
loop_
_entity_poly.entity_id
_entity_poly.type
_entity_poly.pdbx_seq_one_letter_code
_entity_poly.pdbx_strand_id
1 'polypeptide(L)'
;MNDFVNHPHRVLGLLWHPQNEYLSLRLNGLLDFLQKRKNTKRFLLMAAGRIFYPLGFVFPFTIRFKILLHEIRQRKTDWDEELLLDNRD
;
A
#
# COMPACT_ATOMS: atom_id res chain seq x y z
N MET A 1 2.76 9.93 -27.25
CA MET A 1 3.39 9.52 -25.98
C MET A 1 2.82 10.24 -24.74
N ASN A 2 1.82 11.13 -24.88
CA ASN A 2 1.33 11.97 -23.77
C ASN A 2 -0.01 11.55 -23.14
N ASP A 3 -0.67 10.50 -23.65
CA ASP A 3 -2.03 10.15 -23.17
C ASP A 3 -2.00 9.25 -21.92
N PHE A 4 -0.89 8.55 -21.68
CA PHE A 4 -0.71 7.73 -20.48
C PHE A 4 -0.60 8.57 -19.20
N VAL A 5 -0.18 9.83 -19.31
CA VAL A 5 0.04 10.69 -18.14
C VAL A 5 -1.25 11.40 -17.75
N ASN A 6 -2.12 11.73 -18.70
CA ASN A 6 -3.30 12.59 -18.49
C ASN A 6 -4.55 11.86 -17.96
N HIS A 7 -4.57 10.53 -17.98
CA HIS A 7 -5.73 9.76 -17.53
C HIS A 7 -5.38 8.79 -16.40
N PRO A 8 -6.21 8.71 -15.34
CA PRO A 8 -6.01 7.73 -14.29
C PRO A 8 -6.24 6.31 -14.83
N HIS A 9 -5.29 5.41 -14.56
CA HIS A 9 -5.31 4.04 -15.05
C HIS A 9 -5.78 3.08 -13.97
N ARG A 10 -6.48 2.01 -14.36
CA ARG A 10 -6.85 0.97 -13.41
C ARG A 10 -5.69 -0.01 -13.25
N VAL A 11 -5.09 -0.06 -12.06
CA VAL A 11 -3.99 -0.97 -11.72
C VAL A 11 -4.39 -1.77 -10.48
N LEU A 12 -4.43 -3.09 -10.57
CA LEU A 12 -4.76 -4.00 -9.45
C LEU A 12 -6.10 -3.68 -8.74
N GLY A 13 -7.07 -3.09 -9.46
CA GLY A 13 -8.36 -2.68 -8.89
C GLY A 13 -8.37 -1.31 -8.21
N LEU A 14 -7.22 -0.64 -8.15
CA LEU A 14 -7.02 0.75 -7.75
C LEU A 14 -6.96 1.68 -8.96
N LEU A 15 -7.14 2.98 -8.73
CA LEU A 15 -6.85 4.01 -9.73
C LEU A 15 -5.47 4.58 -9.47
N TRP A 16 -4.59 4.40 -10.44
CA TRP A 16 -3.27 4.99 -10.47
C TRP A 16 -3.34 6.37 -11.11
N HIS A 17 -2.87 7.40 -10.39
CA HIS A 17 -2.74 8.76 -10.89
C HIS A 17 -1.25 9.04 -11.15
N PRO A 18 -0.74 8.75 -12.37
CA PRO A 18 0.69 8.84 -12.66
C PRO A 18 1.27 10.24 -12.50
N GLN A 19 0.48 11.30 -12.77
CA GLN A 19 0.93 12.69 -12.57
C GLN A 19 1.21 13.05 -11.11
N ASN A 20 0.46 12.47 -10.19
CA ASN A 20 0.48 12.85 -8.79
C ASN A 20 1.06 11.73 -7.91
N GLU A 21 1.55 10.65 -8.54
CA GLU A 21 2.17 9.47 -7.93
C GLU A 21 1.39 8.81 -6.79
N TYR A 22 0.05 8.93 -6.79
CA TYR A 22 -0.79 8.29 -5.78
C TYR A 22 -1.75 7.25 -6.35
N LEU A 23 -2.06 6.26 -5.51
CA LEU A 23 -3.11 5.27 -5.72
C LEU A 23 -4.37 5.69 -4.98
N SER A 24 -5.52 5.66 -5.66
CA SER A 24 -6.82 5.93 -5.04
C SER A 24 -7.72 4.69 -5.05
N LEU A 25 -8.39 4.44 -3.92
CA LEU A 25 -9.43 3.43 -3.79
C LEU A 25 -10.79 4.13 -3.84
N ARG A 26 -11.66 3.75 -4.78
CA ARG A 26 -13.04 4.27 -4.80
C ARG A 26 -13.89 3.58 -3.75
N LEU A 27 -13.91 4.14 -2.54
CA LEU A 27 -14.74 3.67 -1.43
C LEU A 27 -16.23 3.69 -1.76
N ASN A 28 -16.73 4.71 -2.46
CA ASN A 28 -18.15 4.80 -2.84
C ASN A 28 -18.59 3.60 -3.68
N GLY A 29 -17.77 3.18 -4.66
CA GLY A 29 -18.07 2.00 -5.48
C GLY A 29 -17.93 0.67 -4.72
N LEU A 30 -17.17 0.64 -3.63
CA LEU A 30 -17.12 -0.50 -2.71
C LEU A 30 -18.38 -0.55 -1.85
N LEU A 31 -18.83 0.60 -1.32
CA LEU A 31 -20.05 0.72 -0.54
C LEU A 31 -21.28 0.36 -1.38
N ASP A 32 -21.40 0.86 -2.61
CA ASP A 32 -22.46 0.49 -3.55
C ASP A 32 -22.42 -1.01 -3.86
N PHE A 33 -21.22 -1.60 -3.99
CA PHE A 33 -21.06 -3.02 -4.21
C PHE A 33 -21.54 -3.82 -3.00
N LEU A 34 -21.15 -3.44 -1.78
CA LEU A 34 -21.56 -4.06 -0.52
C LEU A 34 -23.07 -3.92 -0.26
N GLN A 35 -23.65 -2.77 -0.61
CA GLN A 35 -25.09 -2.49 -0.49
C GLN A 35 -25.95 -3.40 -1.37
N LYS A 36 -25.41 -3.96 -2.46
CA LYS A 36 -26.12 -4.96 -3.28
C LYS A 36 -26.45 -6.27 -2.53
N ARG A 37 -26.01 -6.43 -1.27
CA ARG A 37 -26.47 -7.44 -0.28
C ARG A 37 -26.62 -8.85 -0.86
N LYS A 38 -25.66 -9.31 -1.65
CA LYS A 38 -25.65 -10.71 -2.14
C LYS A 38 -25.03 -11.61 -1.08
N ASN A 39 -25.85 -12.32 -0.33
CA ASN A 39 -25.41 -13.21 0.76
C ASN A 39 -24.81 -14.53 0.25
N THR A 40 -23.76 -14.44 -0.58
CA THR A 40 -23.03 -15.62 -1.07
C THR A 40 -21.58 -15.55 -0.60
N LYS A 41 -20.99 -16.71 -0.25
CA LYS A 41 -19.57 -16.81 0.10
C LYS A 41 -18.68 -16.17 -0.98
N ARG A 42 -19.06 -16.31 -2.25
CA ARG A 42 -18.38 -15.72 -3.41
C ARG A 42 -18.40 -14.19 -3.41
N PHE A 43 -19.53 -13.58 -3.05
CA PHE A 43 -19.63 -12.12 -2.94
C PHE A 43 -18.79 -11.57 -1.79
N LEU A 44 -18.78 -12.24 -0.63
CA LEU A 44 -17.94 -11.86 0.50
C LEU A 44 -16.44 -11.93 0.14
N LEU A 45 -16.01 -13.02 -0.50
CA LEU A 45 -14.62 -13.13 -0.98
C LEU A 45 -14.27 -12.04 -2.00
N MET A 46 -15.19 -11.71 -2.91
CA MET A 46 -14.97 -10.67 -3.91
C MET A 46 -14.88 -9.27 -3.27
N ALA A 47 -15.69 -9.00 -2.24
CA ALA A 47 -15.60 -7.79 -1.44
C ALA A 47 -14.29 -7.72 -0.65
N ALA A 48 -13.93 -8.80 0.05
CA ALA A 48 -12.68 -8.90 0.80
C ALA A 48 -11.47 -8.71 -0.13
N GLY A 49 -11.45 -9.35 -1.30
CA GLY A 49 -10.41 -9.17 -2.30
C GLY A 49 -10.24 -7.70 -2.69
N ARG A 50 -11.31 -6.95 -2.93
CA ARG A 50 -11.20 -5.52 -3.26
C ARG A 50 -10.51 -4.67 -2.18
N ILE A 51 -10.58 -5.08 -0.92
CA ILE A 51 -9.92 -4.41 0.20
C ILE A 51 -8.47 -4.90 0.37
N PHE A 52 -8.25 -6.21 0.25
CA PHE A 52 -6.94 -6.82 0.48
C PHE A 52 -5.97 -6.69 -0.70
N TYR A 53 -6.45 -6.48 -1.93
CA TYR A 53 -5.58 -6.24 -3.09
C TYR A 53 -4.70 -4.96 -2.93
N PRO A 54 -5.27 -3.81 -2.54
CA PRO A 54 -4.49 -2.61 -2.18
C PRO A 54 -3.46 -2.84 -1.07
N LEU A 55 -3.84 -3.58 -0.02
CA LEU A 55 -2.95 -3.93 1.07
C LEU A 55 -1.80 -4.85 0.59
N GLY A 56 -2.10 -5.77 -0.33
CA GLY A 56 -1.13 -6.62 -1.00
C GLY A 56 -0.09 -5.83 -1.80
N PHE A 57 -0.46 -4.70 -2.40
CA PHE A 57 0.48 -3.80 -3.07
C PHE A 57 1.43 -3.08 -2.10
N VAL A 58 0.97 -2.79 -0.88
CA VAL A 58 1.80 -2.18 0.18
C VAL A 58 2.66 -3.25 0.89
N PHE A 59 2.40 -4.53 0.64
CA PHE A 59 3.08 -5.64 1.29
C PHE A 59 4.60 -5.71 1.00
N PRO A 60 5.09 -5.52 -0.24
CA PRO A 60 6.53 -5.45 -0.53
C PRO A 60 7.23 -4.30 0.21
N PHE A 61 6.55 -3.17 0.40
CA PHE A 61 7.09 -2.03 1.15
C PHE A 61 7.16 -2.33 2.65
N THR A 62 6.11 -2.93 3.21
CA THR A 62 6.08 -3.33 4.63
C THR A 62 7.03 -4.48 4.95
N ILE A 63 7.29 -5.40 4.02
CA ILE A 63 8.34 -6.42 4.17
C ILE A 63 9.72 -5.76 4.23
N ARG A 64 10.04 -4.84 3.30
CA ARG A 64 11.33 -4.12 3.32
C ARG A 64 11.51 -3.31 4.60
N PHE A 65 10.46 -2.61 5.03
CA PHE A 65 10.47 -1.88 6.30
C PHE A 65 10.68 -2.82 7.50
N LYS A 66 10.02 -3.99 7.51
CA LYS A 66 10.23 -5.01 8.54
C LYS A 66 11.64 -5.58 8.55
N ILE A 67 12.25 -5.81 7.38
CA ILE A 67 13.64 -6.25 7.26
C ILE A 67 14.57 -5.18 7.85
N LEU A 68 14.40 -3.91 7.45
CA LEU A 68 15.17 -2.79 7.98
C LEU A 68 15.05 -2.69 9.51
N LEU A 69 13.82 -2.76 10.04
CA LEU A 69 13.57 -2.71 11.48
C LEU A 69 14.20 -3.92 12.21
N HIS A 70 14.24 -5.08 11.56
CA HIS A 70 14.89 -6.26 12.09
C HIS A 70 16.41 -6.12 12.09
N GLU A 71 17.00 -5.56 11.04
CA GLU A 71 18.44 -5.25 10.97
C GLU A 71 18.84 -4.24 12.05
N ILE A 72 18.05 -3.16 12.23
CA ILE A 72 18.25 -2.17 13.31
C ILE A 72 18.18 -2.85 14.68
N ARG A 73 17.18 -3.70 14.90
CA ARG A 73 17.02 -4.45 16.15
C ARG A 73 18.17 -5.44 16.39
N GLN A 74 18.66 -6.11 15.35
CA GLN A 74 19.78 -7.05 15.46
C GLN A 74 21.10 -6.34 15.78
N ARG A 75 21.26 -5.08 15.37
CA ARG A 75 22.44 -4.27 15.67
C ARG A 75 22.55 -3.83 17.14
N LYS A 76 21.60 -4.21 18.01
CA LYS A 76 21.56 -3.89 19.45
C LYS A 76 21.75 -2.40 19.74
N THR A 77 21.34 -1.53 18.82
CA THR A 77 21.32 -0.10 19.06
C THR A 77 20.20 0.17 20.05
N ASP A 78 20.54 0.81 21.17
CA ASP A 78 19.54 1.25 22.14
C ASP A 78 18.67 2.33 21.48
N TRP A 79 17.38 2.39 21.83
CA TRP A 79 16.40 3.20 21.09
C TRP A 79 16.72 4.70 21.04
N ASP A 80 17.58 5.18 21.94
CA ASP A 80 17.99 6.57 22.11
C ASP A 80 19.50 6.82 21.86
N GLU A 81 20.22 5.88 21.22
CA GLU A 81 21.64 6.08 20.92
C GLU A 81 21.81 7.08 19.77
N GLU A 82 22.34 8.28 20.08
CA GLU A 82 22.64 9.31 19.07
C GLU A 82 23.56 8.72 18.00
N LEU A 83 23.17 8.88 16.73
CA LEU A 83 24.06 8.65 15.60
C LEU A 83 25.22 9.64 15.75
N LEU A 84 26.31 9.21 16.37
CA LEU A 84 27.54 9.96 16.43
C LEU A 84 27.94 10.29 15.00
N LEU A 85 27.77 11.56 14.63
CA LEU A 85 28.38 12.11 13.43
C LEU A 85 29.88 11.91 13.61
N ASP A 86 30.45 11.08 12.74
CA ASP A 86 31.88 10.84 12.62
C ASP A 86 32.58 12.20 12.39
N ASN A 87 32.98 12.85 13.48
CA ASN A 87 33.90 13.97 13.45
C ASN A 87 35.30 13.39 13.19
N ARG A 88 35.59 13.16 11.92
CA ARG A 88 36.96 13.07 11.45
C ARG A 88 37.53 14.48 11.29
N ASP A 89 38.40 14.78 12.26
CA ASP A 89 39.58 15.65 12.23
C ASP A 89 39.40 17.13 11.81
#